data_AF-A0A8I1UG87-F1
#
_entry.id   AF-A0A8I1UG87-F1
#
_cell.length_a   1.000
_cell.length_b   1.000
_cell.length_c   1.000
_cell.angle_alpha   90.00
_cell.angle_beta   90.00
_cell.angle_gamma   90.00
#
_symmetry.space_group_name_H-M   'P 1'
#
loop_
_entity.id
_entity.type
_entity.pdbx_description
1 polymer ?
#
loop_
_entity_poly.entity_id
_entity_poly.type
_entity_poly.pdbx_seq_one_letter_code
_entity_poly.pdbx_strand_id
1 'polypeptide(L)' 'MSATVLEMWQDFERCVMSPGIGQIQRQEMRRAFYAGAMAAFVNIVQISSSGDQAVATAELRALVRESEQYVRDLRDGKA' A
#
# COMPACT_ATOMS: atom_id res chain seq x y z
N MET A 1 3.15 7.60 15.87
CA MET A 1 3.09 6.13 16.01
C MET A 1 3.08 5.54 14.61
N SER A 2 3.92 4.54 14.33
CA SER A 2 3.86 3.77 13.08
C SER A 2 2.73 2.76 13.18
N ALA A 3 1.79 2.77 12.23
CA ALA A 3 0.75 1.75 12.15
C ALA A 3 1.35 0.40 11.73
N THR A 4 0.85 -0.68 12.30
CA THR A 4 1.15 -2.05 11.91
C THR A 4 0.43 -2.40 10.60
N VAL A 5 0.93 -3.40 9.87
CA VAL A 5 0.27 -3.91 8.65
C VAL A 5 -1.17 -4.38 8.93
N LEU A 6 -1.44 -4.88 10.15
CA LEU A 6 -2.78 -5.29 10.56
C LEU A 6 -3.73 -4.10 10.71
N GLU A 7 -3.29 -3.00 11.33
CA GLU A 7 -4.09 -1.77 11.46
C GLU A 7 -4.38 -1.17 10.08
N MET A 8 -3.38 -1.16 9.19
CA MET A 8 -3.58 -0.71 7.81
C MET A 8 -4.57 -1.60 7.03
N TRP A 9 -4.58 -2.91 7.27
CA TRP A 9 -5.59 -3.82 6.71
C TRP A 9 -6.99 -3.47 7.22
N GLN A 10 -7.15 -3.21 8.52
CA GLN A 10 -8.44 -2.85 9.10
C GLN A 10 -8.99 -1.55 8.50
N ASP A 11 -8.12 -0.57 8.26
CA ASP A 11 -8.49 0.67 7.57
C ASP A 11 -8.86 0.43 6.11
N PHE A 12 -8.09 -0.40 5.39
CA PHE A 12 -8.41 -0.77 4.02
C PHE A 12 -9.76 -1.49 3.92
N GLU A 13 -10.03 -2.47 4.78
CA GLU A 13 -11.30 -3.19 4.83
C GLU A 13 -12.47 -2.23 5.03
N ARG A 14 -12.32 -1.24 5.92
CA ARG A 14 -13.36 -0.25 6.20
C ARG A 14 -13.60 0.73 5.04
N CYS A 15 -12.55 1.11 4.32
CA CYS A 15 -12.62 2.15 3.28
C CYS A 15 -12.95 1.60 1.89
N VAL A 16 -12.55 0.37 1.57
CA VAL A 16 -12.59 -0.18 0.21
C VAL A 16 -13.63 -1.28 0.06
N MET A 17 -13.92 -2.05 1.11
CA MET A 17 -14.80 -3.21 0.99
C MET A 17 -16.25 -2.84 1.28
N SER A 18 -17.15 -3.12 0.32
CA SER A 18 -18.60 -2.89 0.50
C SER A 18 -19.17 -3.71 1.66
N PRO A 19 -20.16 -3.17 2.39
CA PRO A 19 -20.92 -3.93 3.38
C PRO A 19 -21.54 -5.19 2.73
N GLY A 20 -21.39 -6.34 3.36
CA GLY A 20 -21.94 -7.61 2.86
C GLY A 20 -21.08 -8.33 1.81
N ILE A 21 -19.84 -7.89 1.58
CA ILE A 21 -18.88 -8.62 0.74
C ILE A 21 -18.74 -10.09 1.19
N GLY A 22 -18.79 -11.01 0.23
CA GLY A 22 -18.72 -12.44 0.50
C GLY A 22 -17.38 -12.88 1.10
N GLN A 23 -17.40 -14.01 1.82
CA GLN A 23 -16.20 -14.51 2.53
C GLN A 23 -15.02 -14.78 1.59
N ILE A 24 -15.27 -15.31 0.39
CA ILE A 24 -14.22 -15.57 -0.61
C ILE A 24 -13.59 -14.26 -1.07
N GLN A 25 -14.42 -13.28 -1.46
CA GLN A 25 -13.92 -11.97 -1.90
C GLN A 25 -13.13 -11.27 -0.79
N ARG A 26 -13.58 -11.34 0.47
CA ARG A 26 -12.80 -10.84 1.62
C ARG A 26 -11.44 -11.53 1.74
N GLN A 27 -11.36 -12.84 1.56
CA GLN A 27 -10.08 -13.57 1.61
C GLN A 27 -9.15 -13.16 0.48
N GLU A 28 -9.65 -13.03 -0.76
CA GLU A 28 -8.86 -12.60 -1.90
C GLU A 28 -8.36 -11.17 -1.73
N MET A 29 -9.21 -10.24 -1.29
CA MET A 29 -8.82 -8.86 -0.98
C MET A 29 -7.74 -8.82 0.10
N ARG A 30 -7.85 -9.67 1.13
CA ARG A 30 -6.83 -9.79 2.18
C ARG A 30 -5.50 -10.30 1.62
N ARG A 31 -5.52 -11.35 0.80
CA ARG A 31 -4.30 -11.87 0.14
C ARG A 31 -3.63 -10.81 -0.72
N ALA A 32 -4.42 -10.11 -1.54
CA ALA A 32 -3.93 -9.03 -2.40
C ALA A 32 -3.29 -7.89 -1.56
N PHE A 33 -3.95 -7.47 -0.48
CA PHE A 33 -3.42 -6.44 0.42
C PHE A 33 -2.06 -6.84 1.02
N TYR A 34 -1.96 -8.05 1.60
CA TYR A 34 -0.71 -8.49 2.22
C TYR A 34 0.40 -8.74 1.18
N ALA A 35 0.07 -9.20 -0.02
CA ALA A 35 1.03 -9.32 -1.11
C ALA A 35 1.57 -7.93 -1.53
N GLY A 36 0.70 -6.94 -1.66
CA GLY A 36 1.08 -5.55 -1.94
C GLY A 36 1.95 -4.95 -0.83
N ALA A 37 1.60 -5.16 0.43
CA ALA A 37 2.39 -4.70 1.57
C ALA A 37 3.80 -5.33 1.59
N MET A 38 3.91 -6.63 1.28
CA MET A 38 5.19 -7.31 1.16
C MET A 38 6.03 -6.76 0.00
N ALA A 39 5.42 -6.53 -1.16
CA ALA A 39 6.10 -5.97 -2.32
C ALA A 39 6.62 -4.54 -2.04
N ALA A 40 5.82 -3.70 -1.38
CA ALA A 40 6.24 -2.36 -0.97
C ALA A 40 7.41 -2.40 0.02
N PHE A 41 7.37 -3.33 0.99
CA PHE A 41 8.47 -3.52 1.93
C PHE A 41 9.77 -3.96 1.24
N VAL A 42 9.70 -4.92 0.32
CA VAL A 42 10.85 -5.37 -0.48
C VAL A 42 11.44 -4.21 -1.29
N ASN A 43 10.60 -3.39 -1.92
CA ASN A 43 11.05 -2.23 -2.69
C ASN A 43 11.81 -1.22 -1.79
N ILE A 44 11.27 -0.90 -0.62
CA ILE A 44 11.95 -0.01 0.35
C ILE A 44 13.31 -0.59 0.77
N VAL A 45 13.40 -1.90 1.01
CA VAL A 45 14.68 -2.57 1.35
C VAL A 45 15.67 -2.45 0.19
N GLN A 46 15.24 -2.66 -1.06
CA GLN A 46 16.09 -2.52 -2.24
C GLN A 46 16.62 -1.08 -2.40
N ILE A 47 15.73 -0.09 -2.29
CA ILE A 47 16.08 1.34 -2.33
C ILE A 47 17.12 1.66 -1.26
N SER A 48 16.90 1.20 -0.02
CA SER A 48 17.83 1.43 1.10
C SER A 48 19.19 0.75 0.94
N SER A 49 19.27 -0.29 0.10
CA SER A 49 20.48 -1.06 -0.14
C SER A 49 21.28 -0.58 -1.36
N SER A 50 20.79 0.45 -2.08
CA SER A 50 21.38 0.93 -3.34
C SER A 50 22.81 1.50 -3.21
N GLY A 51 23.23 1.88 -2.01
CA GLY A 51 24.57 2.46 -1.75
C GLY A 51 24.77 3.88 -2.25
N ASP A 52 23.84 4.41 -3.07
CA ASP A 52 23.79 5.79 -3.54
C ASP A 52 22.59 6.51 -2.93
N GLN A 53 22.87 7.45 -2.02
CA GLN A 53 21.83 8.19 -1.30
C GLN A 53 20.96 9.07 -2.22
N ALA A 54 21.52 9.60 -3.32
CA ALA A 54 20.78 10.45 -4.24
C ALA A 54 19.77 9.62 -5.04
N VAL A 55 20.19 8.44 -5.53
CA VAL A 55 19.31 7.48 -6.20
C VAL A 55 18.22 7.00 -5.24
N ALA A 56 18.60 6.57 -4.03
CA ALA A 56 17.65 6.10 -3.02
C ALA A 56 16.58 7.16 -2.71
N THR A 57 17.01 8.42 -2.58
CA THR A 57 16.10 9.55 -2.32
C THR A 57 15.15 9.80 -3.51
N ALA A 58 15.65 9.70 -4.74
CA ALA A 58 14.83 9.88 -5.94
C ALA A 58 13.75 8.80 -6.06
N GLU A 59 14.10 7.54 -5.82
CA GLU A 59 13.19 6.39 -5.87
C GLU A 59 12.13 6.47 -4.76
N LEU A 60 12.52 6.80 -3.52
CA LEU A 60 11.58 7.03 -2.42
C LEU A 60 10.60 8.16 -2.74
N ARG A 61 11.07 9.25 -3.34
CA ARG A 61 10.18 10.36 -3.77
C ARG A 61 9.21 9.92 -4.86
N ALA A 62 9.60 9.00 -5.75
CA ALA A 62 8.68 8.44 -6.74
C ALA A 62 7.57 7.63 -6.08
N LEU A 63 7.91 6.73 -5.15
CA LEU A 63 6.92 5.95 -4.38
C LEU A 63 5.95 6.84 -3.58
N VAL A 64 6.44 7.92 -2.98
CA VAL A 64 5.57 8.90 -2.31
C VAL A 64 4.57 9.51 -3.28
N ARG A 65 5.01 9.95 -4.46
CA ARG A 65 4.10 10.54 -5.47
C ARG A 65 3.05 9.54 -5.96
N GLU A 66 3.43 8.29 -6.18
CA GLU A 66 2.50 7.22 -6.57
C GLU A 66 1.45 6.97 -5.48
N SER A 67 1.89 6.91 -4.23
CA SER A 67 1.00 6.73 -3.07
C SER A 67 0.03 7.90 -2.90
N GLU A 68 0.52 9.13 -3.06
CA GLU A 68 -0.32 10.33 -3.04
C GLU A 68 -1.34 10.34 -4.18
N GLN A 69 -0.95 9.90 -5.37
CA GLN A 69 -1.85 9.79 -6.51
C GLN A 69 -2.96 8.78 -6.24
N TYR A 70 -2.61 7.60 -5.74
CA TYR A 70 -3.60 6.57 -5.38
C TYR A 70 -4.60 7.07 -4.33
N VAL A 71 -4.13 7.80 -3.31
CA VAL A 71 -5.02 8.41 -2.31
C VAL A 71 -5.97 9.43 -2.93
N ARG A 72 -5.51 10.21 -3.92
CA ARG A 72 -6.40 11.12 -4.68
C ARG A 72 -7.44 10.33 -5.48
N ASP A 73 -7.02 9.28 -6.17
CA ASP A 73 -7.93 8.47 -7.00
C ASP A 73 -9.01 7.77 -6.15
N LEU A 74 -8.65 7.29 -4.94
CA LEU A 74 -9.62 6.78 -3.97
C LEU A 74 -10.64 7.84 -3.53
N ARG A 75 -10.19 9.06 -3.21
CA ARG A 75 -11.09 10.17 -2.82
C ARG A 75 -12.03 10.57 -3.94
N ASP A 76 -11.57 10.50 -5.18
CA ASP A 76 -12.32 10.83 -6.38
C ASP A 76 -13.22 9.67 -6.87
N GLY A 77 -13.15 8.49 -6.25
CA GLY A 77 -13.90 7.31 -6.67
C GLY A 77 -13.46 6.72 -8.01
N LYS A 78 -12.19 6.93 -8.40
CA LYS A 78 -11.59 6.49 -9.67
C LYS A 78 -10.69 5.26 -9.55
N ALA A 79 -10.56 4.73 -8.34
CA ALA A 79 -9.72 3.58 -8.00
C ALA A 79 -10.49 2.25 -8.08
#